data_AF-A0A7C5FY49-F1
#
_entry.id   AF-A0A7C5FY49-F1
#
_cell.length_a   1.000
_cell.length_b   1.000
_cell.length_c   1.000
_cell.angle_alpha   90.00
_cell.angle_beta   90.00
_cell.angle_gamma   90.00
#
_symmetry.space_group_name_H-M   'P 1'
#
loop_
_entity.id
_entity.type
_entity.pdbx_description
1 polymer ?
#
loop_
_entity_poly.entity_id
_entity_poly.type
_entity_poly.pdbx_seq_one_letter_code
_entity_poly.pdbx_strand_id
1 'polypeptide(L)'
;MVHLLRQILAAQERQVLLLQELLQHWVQPHRQRLQELAQWRQANPELAKRCRAAAEALAKVHTEYLHTLTEEVLENIEVLQGEEFMLSEFVDRFGPRIAHLNGLLQLLYQLGYAPDQTQKQS
;
A
#
# COMPACT_ATOMS: atom_id res chain seq x y z
N MET A 1 -39.35 -9.51 -28.40
CA MET A 1 -38.14 -8.66 -28.24
C MET A 1 -38.28 -7.61 -27.13
N VAL A 2 -39.33 -6.77 -27.15
CA VAL A 2 -39.52 -5.70 -26.14
C VAL A 2 -39.57 -6.21 -24.69
N HIS A 3 -40.17 -7.38 -24.45
CA HIS A 3 -40.24 -7.96 -23.09
C HIS A 3 -38.86 -8.35 -22.54
N LEU A 4 -38.02 -8.99 -23.36
CA LEU A 4 -36.65 -9.37 -22.98
C LEU A 4 -35.79 -8.13 -22.69
N LEU A 5 -35.90 -7.09 -23.52
CA LEU A 5 -35.19 -5.82 -23.29
C LEU A 5 -35.61 -5.15 -21.98
N ARG A 6 -36.89 -5.20 -21.61
CA ARG A 6 -37.38 -4.68 -20.32
C ARG A 6 -36.88 -5.50 -19.13
N GLN A 7 -36.83 -6.82 -19.26
CA GLN A 7 -36.27 -7.69 -18.21
C GLN A 7 -34.76 -7.45 -18.03
N ILE A 8 -34.02 -7.30 -19.13
CA ILE A 8 -32.59 -6.97 -19.10
C ILE A 8 -32.39 -5.59 -18.46
N LEU A 9 -33.18 -4.58 -18.83
CA LEU A 9 -33.10 -3.24 -18.23
C LEU A 9 -33.36 -3.28 -16.72
N ALA A 10 -34.41 -3.98 -16.28
CA ALA A 10 -34.71 -4.13 -14.85
C ALA A 10 -33.60 -4.88 -14.09
N ALA A 11 -32.96 -5.87 -14.71
CA ALA A 11 -31.81 -6.55 -14.14
C ALA A 11 -30.58 -5.62 -14.04
N GLN A 12 -30.33 -4.79 -15.06
CA GLN A 12 -29.25 -3.80 -15.05
C GLN A 12 -29.45 -2.72 -13.98
N GLU A 13 -30.67 -2.20 -13.83
CA GLU A 13 -31.00 -1.24 -12.77
C GLU A 13 -30.72 -1.82 -11.38
N ARG A 14 -31.10 -3.09 -11.17
CA ARG A 14 -30.80 -3.80 -9.91
C ARG A 14 -29.31 -4.03 -9.71
N GLN A 15 -28.56 -4.34 -10.77
CA GLN A 15 -27.10 -4.47 -10.70
C GLN A 15 -26.43 -3.15 -10.32
N VAL A 16 -26.89 -2.02 -10.89
CA VAL A 16 -26.36 -0.69 -10.53
C VAL A 16 -26.59 -0.39 -9.06
N LEU A 17 -27.78 -0.67 -8.53
CA LEU A 17 -28.08 -0.48 -7.10
C LEU A 17 -27.15 -1.32 -6.21
N LEU A 18 -26.97 -2.61 -6.53
CA LEU A 18 -26.07 -3.48 -5.76
C LEU A 18 -24.61 -3.02 -5.82
N LEU A 19 -24.15 -2.54 -6.98
CA LEU A 19 -22.80 -1.98 -7.12
C LEU A 19 -22.62 -0.70 -6.30
N GLN A 20 -23.66 0.14 -6.23
CA GLN A 20 -23.65 1.34 -5.37
C GLN A 20 -23.58 0.96 -3.88
N GLU A 21 -24.37 -0.01 -3.44
CA GLU A 21 -24.34 -0.51 -2.06
C GLU A 21 -22.97 -1.11 -1.71
N LEU A 22 -22.40 -1.93 -2.60
CA LEU A 22 -21.05 -2.46 -2.42
C LEU A 22 -20.01 -1.34 -2.31
N LEU A 23 -20.08 -0.34 -3.21
CA LEU A 23 -19.15 0.78 -3.18
C LEU A 23 -19.27 1.57 -1.87
N GLN A 24 -20.48 1.79 -1.36
CA GLN A 24 -20.68 2.42 -0.05
C GLN A 24 -20.07 1.59 1.08
N HIS A 25 -20.28 0.27 1.06
CA HIS A 25 -19.72 -0.63 2.07
C HIS A 25 -18.18 -0.63 2.07
N TRP A 26 -17.53 -0.45 0.91
CA TRP A 26 -16.09 -0.31 0.80
C TRP A 26 -15.58 1.09 1.18
N VAL A 27 -16.23 2.15 0.69
CA VAL A 27 -15.73 3.53 0.84
C VAL A 27 -15.90 4.05 2.28
N GLN A 28 -16.97 3.67 2.98
CA GLN A 28 -17.27 4.21 4.31
C GLN A 28 -16.18 3.87 5.35
N PRO A 29 -15.73 2.61 5.52
CA PRO A 29 -14.64 2.28 6.44
C PRO A 29 -13.32 2.97 6.09
N HIS A 30 -13.01 3.09 4.79
CA HIS A 30 -11.82 3.80 4.33
C HIS A 30 -11.86 5.28 4.71
N ARG A 31 -13.00 5.95 4.50
CA ARG A 31 -13.20 7.34 4.88
C ARG A 31 -13.07 7.54 6.39
N GLN A 32 -13.71 6.67 7.18
CA GLN A 32 -13.65 6.74 8.64
C GLN A 32 -12.20 6.60 9.14
N ARG A 33 -11.46 5.59 8.65
CA ARG A 33 -10.05 5.40 9.03
C ARG A 33 -9.19 6.63 8.70
N LEU A 34 -9.42 7.27 7.55
CA LEU A 34 -8.69 8.48 7.18
C LEU A 34 -8.99 9.66 8.12
N GLN A 35 -10.24 9.77 8.59
CA GLN A 35 -10.63 10.79 9.58
C GLN A 35 -9.99 10.53 10.94
N GLU A 36 -10.00 9.29 11.42
CA GLU A 36 -9.35 8.88 12.67
C GLU A 36 -7.85 9.15 12.64
N LEU A 37 -7.18 8.82 11.53
CA LEU A 37 -5.75 9.14 11.34
C LEU A 37 -5.50 10.64 11.32
N ALA A 38 -6.38 11.43 10.69
CA ALA A 38 -6.26 12.88 10.69
C ALA A 38 -6.39 13.47 12.10
N GLN A 39 -7.37 13.02 12.88
CA GLN A 39 -7.56 13.43 14.28
C GLN A 39 -6.37 13.00 15.14
N TRP A 40 -5.90 11.76 15.00
CA TRP A 40 -4.73 11.26 15.71
C TRP A 40 -3.49 12.11 15.44
N ARG A 41 -3.24 12.51 14.19
CA ARG A 41 -2.11 13.38 13.83
C ARG A 41 -2.21 14.77 14.46
N GLN A 42 -3.41 15.34 14.50
CA GLN A 42 -3.65 16.63 15.16
C GLN A 42 -3.39 16.54 16.67
N ALA A 43 -3.73 15.41 17.29
CA ALA A 43 -3.45 15.15 18.70
C ALA A 43 -1.97 14.83 18.98
N ASN A 44 -1.22 14.33 17.98
CA ASN A 44 0.16 13.86 18.13
C ASN A 44 1.12 14.49 17.08
N PRO A 45 1.24 15.83 17.00
CA PRO A 45 1.95 16.50 15.91
C PRO A 45 3.46 16.21 15.89
N GLU A 46 4.11 16.16 17.06
CA GLU A 46 5.54 15.85 17.14
C GLU A 46 5.85 14.39 16.80
N LEU A 47 4.97 13.46 17.19
CA LEU A 47 5.12 12.06 16.83
C LEU A 47 4.94 11.85 15.32
N ALA A 48 3.97 12.51 14.69
CA ALA A 48 3.78 12.47 13.24
C ALA A 48 5.01 12.97 12.48
N LYS A 49 5.63 14.08 12.92
CA LYS A 49 6.91 14.57 12.36
C LYS A 49 8.03 13.53 12.51
N ARG A 50 8.15 12.90 13.68
CA ARG A 50 9.13 11.83 13.91
C ARG A 50 8.87 10.61 13.04
N CYS A 51 7.61 10.21 12.85
CA CYS A 51 7.24 9.12 11.93
C CYS A 51 7.66 9.43 10.49
N ARG A 52 7.46 10.68 10.03
CA ARG A 52 7.92 11.12 8.72
C ARG A 52 9.45 11.04 8.60
N ALA A 53 10.18 11.60 9.56
CA ALA A 53 11.65 11.57 9.55
C ALA A 53 12.19 10.12 9.59
N ALA A 54 11.57 9.25 10.39
CA ALA A 54 11.89 7.83 10.45
C ALA A 54 11.61 7.12 9.13
N ALA A 55 10.49 7.42 8.47
CA ALA A 55 10.17 6.87 7.15
C ALA A 55 11.21 7.29 6.10
N GLU A 56 11.59 8.57 6.07
CA GLU A 56 12.62 9.08 5.14
C GLU A 56 13.98 8.43 5.39
N ALA A 57 14.37 8.22 6.65
CA ALA A 57 15.61 7.52 7.00
C ALA A 57 15.58 6.03 6.61
N LEU A 58 14.50 5.32 6.93
CA LEU A 58 14.33 3.91 6.58
C LEU A 58 14.20 3.71 5.06
N ALA A 59 13.68 4.69 4.32
CA ALA A 59 13.58 4.60 2.87
C ALA A 59 14.97 4.52 2.24
N LYS A 60 15.94 5.29 2.77
CA LYS A 60 17.35 5.20 2.35
C LYS A 60 17.94 3.83 2.64
N VAL A 61 17.69 3.28 3.83
CA VAL A 61 18.14 1.92 4.19
C VAL A 61 17.50 0.87 3.28
N HIS A 62 16.21 1.02 2.94
CA HIS A 62 15.51 0.12 2.02
C HIS A 62 16.09 0.19 0.61
N THR A 63 16.42 1.39 0.11
CA THR A 63 17.10 1.56 -1.17
C THR A 63 18.47 0.88 -1.18
N GLU A 64 19.27 1.05 -0.12
CA GLU A 64 20.57 0.37 -0.03
C GLU A 64 20.41 -1.16 0.01
N TYR A 65 19.43 -1.65 0.76
CA TYR A 65 19.13 -3.08 0.81
C TYR A 65 18.69 -3.64 -0.56
N LEU A 66 17.92 -2.86 -1.31
CA LEU A 66 17.54 -3.18 -2.68
C LEU A 66 18.78 -3.25 -3.59
N HIS A 67 19.74 -2.33 -3.45
CA HIS A 67 20.99 -2.39 -4.19
C HIS A 67 21.71 -3.72 -3.95
N THR A 68 21.97 -4.07 -2.69
CA THR A 68 22.62 -5.36 -2.34
C THR A 68 21.84 -6.56 -2.87
N LEU A 69 20.52 -6.57 -2.74
CA LEU A 69 19.67 -7.63 -3.26
C LEU A 69 19.82 -7.76 -4.77
N THR A 70 19.74 -6.65 -5.50
CA THR A 70 19.84 -6.66 -6.97
C THR A 70 21.22 -7.07 -7.45
N GLU A 71 22.29 -6.69 -6.76
CA GLU A 71 23.65 -7.13 -7.06
C GLU A 71 23.77 -8.65 -6.90
N GLU A 72 23.31 -9.22 -5.78
CA GLU A 72 23.35 -10.67 -5.54
C GLU A 72 22.59 -11.45 -6.63
N VAL A 73 21.42 -10.95 -7.05
CA VAL A 73 20.63 -11.58 -8.12
C VAL A 73 21.40 -11.55 -9.44
N LEU A 74 21.98 -10.40 -9.80
CA LEU A 74 22.67 -10.24 -11.08
C LEU A 74 23.96 -11.07 -11.14
N GLU A 75 24.68 -11.18 -10.02
CA GLU A 75 25.92 -11.96 -9.93
C GLU A 75 25.66 -13.47 -9.93
N ASN A 76 24.49 -13.93 -9.46
CA ASN A 76 24.20 -15.36 -9.27
C ASN A 76 23.02 -15.88 -10.10
N ILE A 77 22.58 -15.15 -11.13
CA ILE A 77 21.35 -15.46 -11.88
C ILE A 77 21.32 -16.86 -12.48
N GLU A 78 22.46 -17.34 -12.98
CA GLU A 78 22.57 -18.67 -13.59
C GLU A 78 22.37 -19.79 -12.55
N VAL A 79 22.90 -19.60 -11.34
CA VAL A 79 22.77 -20.53 -10.21
C VAL A 79 21.33 -20.53 -9.68
N LEU A 80 20.74 -19.34 -9.52
CA LEU A 80 19.36 -19.17 -9.07
C LEU A 80 18.33 -19.76 -10.04
N GLN A 81 18.62 -19.80 -11.34
CA GLN A 81 17.76 -20.45 -12.34
C GLN A 81 17.92 -21.96 -12.38
N GLY A 82 19.12 -22.47 -12.10
CA GLY A 82 19.43 -23.90 -12.20
C GLY A 82 19.02 -24.73 -10.97
N GLU A 83 19.04 -24.14 -9.77
CA GLU A 83 18.87 -24.88 -8.52
C GLU A 83 17.75 -24.29 -7.65
N GLU A 84 16.67 -25.06 -7.46
CA GLU A 84 15.52 -24.67 -6.61
C GLU A 84 15.92 -24.40 -5.15
N PHE A 85 16.92 -25.12 -4.65
CA PHE A 85 17.49 -24.89 -3.31
C PHE A 85 18.11 -23.50 -3.19
N MET A 86 18.92 -23.08 -4.16
CA MET A 86 19.59 -21.78 -4.14
C MET A 86 18.59 -20.64 -4.24
N LEU A 87 17.52 -20.81 -5.04
CA LEU A 87 16.41 -19.86 -5.07
C LEU A 87 15.69 -19.78 -3.71
N SER A 88 15.42 -20.92 -3.07
CA SER A 88 14.79 -20.95 -1.74
C SER A 88 15.66 -20.24 -0.69
N GLU A 89 16.96 -20.53 -0.67
CA GLU A 89 17.89 -19.90 0.27
C GLU A 89 17.97 -18.37 0.05
N PHE A 90 18.02 -17.93 -1.21
CA PHE A 90 17.96 -16.51 -1.54
C PHE A 90 16.67 -15.86 -1.03
N VAL A 91 15.51 -16.48 -1.28
CA VAL A 91 14.21 -15.98 -0.80
C VAL A 91 14.16 -15.95 0.72
N ASP A 92 14.68 -16.96 1.41
CA ASP A 92 14.72 -17.01 2.88
C ASP A 92 15.67 -15.96 3.48
N ARG A 93 16.80 -15.68 2.82
CA ARG A 93 17.77 -14.67 3.24
C ARG A 93 17.25 -13.24 3.05
N PHE A 94 16.57 -12.95 1.94
CA PHE A 94 16.18 -11.58 1.57
C PHE A 94 14.69 -11.26 1.79
N GLY A 95 13.80 -12.22 1.55
CA GLY A 95 12.35 -12.06 1.53
C GLY A 95 11.74 -11.54 2.83
N PRO A 96 11.98 -12.19 3.99
CA PRO A 96 11.40 -11.74 5.26
C PRO A 96 11.80 -10.31 5.62
N ARG A 97 13.06 -9.94 5.40
CA ARG A 97 13.58 -8.62 5.77
C ARG A 97 12.99 -7.53 4.88
N ILE A 98 12.90 -7.73 3.57
CA ILE A 98 12.31 -6.72 2.67
C ILE A 98 10.80 -6.56 2.89
N ALA A 99 10.08 -7.65 3.14
CA ALA A 99 8.66 -7.61 3.46
C ALA A 99 8.40 -6.81 4.74
N HIS A 100 9.15 -7.09 5.81
CA HIS A 100 9.02 -6.35 7.07
C HIS A 100 9.40 -4.87 6.93
N LEU A 101 10.49 -4.56 6.22
CA LEU A 101 10.94 -3.18 6.03
C LEU A 101 9.92 -2.36 5.23
N ASN A 102 9.33 -2.93 4.18
CA ASN A 102 8.23 -2.31 3.44
C ASN A 102 6.98 -2.07 4.31
N GLY A 103 6.61 -3.05 5.15
CA GLY A 103 5.50 -2.90 6.09
C GLY A 103 5.72 -1.76 7.09
N LEU A 104 6.92 -1.68 7.68
CA LEU A 104 7.30 -0.61 8.59
C LEU A 104 7.29 0.77 7.91
N LEU A 105 7.82 0.86 6.68
CA LEU A 105 7.77 2.09 5.90
C LEU A 105 6.34 2.53 5.63
N GLN A 106 5.47 1.62 5.19
CA GLN A 106 4.08 1.93 4.91
C GLN A 106 3.36 2.44 6.16
N LEU A 107 3.57 1.82 7.32
CA LEU A 107 3.02 2.26 8.60
C LEU A 107 3.50 3.68 8.94
N LEU A 108 4.81 3.93 8.88
CA LEU A 108 5.39 5.22 9.23
C LEU A 108 4.94 6.32 8.26
N TYR A 109 4.80 6.03 6.97
CA TYR A 109 4.24 6.97 6.00
C TYR A 109 2.77 7.27 6.30
N GLN A 110 1.95 6.28 6.63
CA GLN A 110 0.53 6.52 6.98
C GLN A 110 0.39 7.46 8.18
N LEU A 111 1.26 7.31 9.18
CA LEU A 111 1.25 8.13 10.40
C LEU A 111 1.93 9.49 10.20
N GLY A 112 2.97 9.56 9.36
CA GLY A 112 3.78 10.76 9.12
C GLY A 112 3.30 11.64 7.97
N TYR A 113 2.49 11.13 7.06
CA TYR A 113 1.92 11.92 5.97
C TYR A 113 0.87 12.88 6.53
N ALA A 114 1.15 14.18 6.49
CA ALA A 114 0.13 15.20 6.48
C ALA A 114 -0.17 15.47 4.99
N PRO A 115 -1.42 15.36 4.50
CA PRO A 115 -1.75 16.01 3.24
C PRO A 115 -1.41 17.48 3.44
N ASP A 116 -0.43 17.94 2.67
CA ASP A 116 0.08 19.29 2.75
C ASP A 116 -1.11 20.25 2.60
N GLN A 117 -1.47 20.99 3.65
CA GLN A 117 -2.52 22.01 3.58
C GLN A 117 -2.04 23.26 2.81
N THR A 118 -1.00 23.13 1.98
CA THR A 118 -0.43 24.19 1.13
C THR A 118 -1.17 24.35 -0.20
N GLN A 119 -2.48 24.10 -0.19
CA GLN A 119 -3.44 24.65 -1.17
C GLN A 119 -4.61 25.31 -0.42
N LYS A 120 -4.27 26.19 0.53
CA LYS A 120 -5.09 27.36 0.83
C LYS A 120 -4.30 28.58 0.38
N GLN A 121 -4.95 29.39 -0.45
CA GLN A 121 -4.57 30.73 -0.93
C GLN A 121 -3.80 30.79 -2.25
N SER A 122 -4.55 30.74 -3.36
CA SER A 122 -4.56 31.80 -4.40
C SER A 122 -5.88 31.72 -5.16
#